data_AF-A0A506PH40-F1
#
_entry.id   AF-A0A506PH40-F1
#
_cell.length_a   1.000
_cell.length_b   1.000
_cell.length_c   1.000
_cell.angle_alpha   90.00
_cell.angle_beta   90.00
_cell.angle_gamma   90.00
#
_symmetry.space_group_name_H-M   'P 1'
#
loop_
_entity.id
_entity.type
_entity.pdbx_description
1 polymer ?
#
loop_
_entity_poly.entity_id
_entity_poly.type
_entity_poly.pdbx_seq_one_letter_code
_entity_poly.pdbx_strand_id
1 'polypeptide(L)'
;MKKICILVLALAMFTACEQKDTRYTQQSPEIDLVKKHIDNYNKTNYDMAVSLLADSSRSFFNTKDNPISNKDIIAYHQANDANYNSRKFLDTDQEFEKVVTDKGDTWVNTWLQWQATLAANGKVINMPVHMTFKIIDGKIVQEHGYWDPTEIVLELQAVEAEKAMSADEKLLKKGIDDIVKAWNANDQVAMKAAMTDNLVRTENGNVIAKSSSEYASNLMDVFFTGFPDFKVSLDNYQIMGNKVLINWTCTGTNTGDFQGKTTNKPITTHGMSLWTFDENGKASREDAYYDNLTLFQQLGYMPEI
;
A
#
# COMPACT_ATOMS: atom_id res chain seq x y z
N MET A 1 25.06 76.21 11.52
CA MET A 1 25.65 75.02 10.86
C MET A 1 25.52 73.73 11.66
N LYS A 2 25.58 73.72 13.00
CA LYS A 2 25.44 72.50 13.82
C LYS A 2 24.05 71.81 13.81
N LYS A 3 22.96 72.54 13.51
CA LYS A 3 21.59 71.97 13.49
C LYS A 3 21.23 71.26 12.18
N ILE A 4 21.97 71.49 11.09
CA ILE A 4 21.70 70.84 9.78
C ILE A 4 22.41 69.47 9.70
N CYS A 5 23.59 69.32 10.32
CA CYS A 5 24.29 68.04 10.36
C CYS A 5 23.54 66.95 11.14
N ILE A 6 22.74 67.31 12.14
CA ILE A 6 21.97 66.35 12.96
C ILE A 6 20.73 65.83 12.20
N LEU A 7 20.12 66.65 11.33
CA LEU A 7 18.98 66.21 10.52
C LEU A 7 19.39 65.25 9.38
N VAL A 8 20.59 65.43 8.81
CA VAL A 8 21.10 64.53 7.76
C VAL A 8 21.54 63.19 8.35
N LEU A 9 22.11 63.16 9.57
CA LEU A 9 22.42 61.91 10.27
C LEU A 9 21.16 61.16 10.72
N ALA A 10 20.09 61.87 11.08
CA ALA A 10 18.83 61.26 11.46
C ALA A 10 18.08 60.66 10.24
N LEU A 11 18.18 61.26 9.05
CA LEU A 11 17.60 60.70 7.83
C LEU A 11 18.35 59.47 7.31
N ALA A 12 19.67 59.38 7.54
CA ALA A 12 20.47 58.22 7.15
C ALA A 12 20.28 56.99 8.07
N MET A 13 19.70 57.16 9.27
CA MET A 13 19.44 56.06 10.20
C MET A 13 18.12 55.32 9.96
N PHE A 14 17.22 55.82 9.10
CA PHE A 14 15.96 55.15 8.77
C PHE A 14 15.99 54.32 7.48
N THR A 15 17.10 54.33 6.72
CA THR A 15 17.28 53.46 5.55
C THR A 15 18.00 52.15 5.87
N ALA A 16 18.47 51.97 7.11
CA ALA A 16 18.97 50.69 7.62
C ALA A 16 17.83 49.86 8.23
N CYS A 17 16.72 49.68 7.51
CA CYS A 17 15.95 48.47 7.71
C CYS A 17 16.86 47.34 7.22
N GLU A 18 17.47 46.60 8.16
CA GLU A 18 18.05 45.30 7.86
C GLU A 18 16.97 44.50 7.11
N GLN A 19 17.12 44.41 5.80
CA GLN A 19 16.36 43.49 4.99
C GLN A 19 16.83 42.11 5.45
N LYS A 20 16.15 41.55 6.45
CA LYS A 20 16.42 40.19 6.91
C LYS A 20 16.38 39.33 5.67
N ASP A 21 17.53 38.80 5.26
CA ASP A 21 17.60 37.89 4.13
C ASP A 21 16.58 36.78 4.38
N THR A 22 15.54 36.74 3.55
CA THR A 22 14.47 35.75 3.68
C THR A 22 15.05 34.40 3.30
N ARG A 23 15.58 33.70 4.29
CA ARG A 23 16.20 32.38 4.13
C ARG A 23 15.20 31.25 3.94
N TYR A 24 13.92 31.50 4.22
CA TYR A 24 12.82 30.55 4.10
C TYR A 24 11.60 31.24 3.47
N THR A 25 10.98 30.61 2.47
CA THR A 25 9.71 31.08 1.89
C THR A 25 8.92 29.92 1.28
N GLN A 26 7.60 30.01 1.27
CA GLN A 26 6.70 29.08 0.57
C GLN A 26 6.25 29.62 -0.79
N GLN A 27 6.72 30.80 -1.18
CA GLN A 27 6.43 31.44 -2.46
C GLN A 27 7.72 31.93 -3.10
N SER A 28 8.04 31.40 -4.28
CA SER A 28 9.23 31.80 -5.04
C SER A 28 9.20 31.25 -6.49
N PRO A 29 9.88 31.89 -7.45
CA PRO A 29 10.04 31.36 -8.80
C PRO A 29 10.70 29.97 -8.83
N GLU A 30 11.56 29.67 -7.87
CA GLU A 30 12.18 28.36 -7.69
C GLU A 30 11.16 27.27 -7.34
N ILE A 31 10.17 27.60 -6.50
CA ILE A 31 9.06 26.69 -6.20
C ILE A 31 8.19 26.48 -7.46
N ASP A 32 7.93 27.53 -8.23
CA ASP A 32 7.16 27.41 -9.48
C ASP A 32 7.87 26.53 -10.52
N LEU A 33 9.20 26.60 -10.58
CA LEU A 33 10.03 25.70 -11.39
C LEU A 33 9.85 24.23 -10.98
N VAL A 34 9.89 23.93 -9.67
CA VAL A 34 9.71 22.57 -9.16
C VAL A 34 8.28 22.06 -9.37
N LYS A 35 7.26 22.90 -9.15
CA LYS A 35 5.86 22.55 -9.46
C LYS A 35 5.68 22.21 -10.94
N LYS A 36 6.30 22.97 -11.84
CA LYS A 36 6.27 22.69 -13.28
C LYS A 36 7.00 21.38 -13.62
N HIS A 37 8.10 21.08 -12.93
CA HIS A 37 8.82 19.81 -13.12
C HIS A 37 7.95 18.62 -12.71
N ILE A 38 7.28 18.68 -11.55
CA ILE A 38 6.33 17.68 -11.06
C ILE A 38 5.13 17.53 -12.02
N ASP A 39 4.58 18.64 -12.52
CA ASP A 39 3.47 18.62 -13.48
C ASP A 39 3.85 17.93 -14.79
N ASN A 40 5.07 18.19 -15.31
CA ASN A 40 5.58 17.49 -16.49
C ASN A 40 5.77 15.99 -16.24
N TYR A 41 6.26 15.59 -15.07
CA TYR A 41 6.31 14.18 -14.67
C TYR A 41 4.91 13.56 -14.64
N ASN A 42 3.93 14.19 -14.00
CA ASN A 42 2.55 13.70 -13.95
C ASN A 42 1.93 13.54 -15.34
N LYS A 43 2.29 14.41 -16.28
CA LYS A 43 1.85 14.36 -17.68
C LYS A 43 2.69 13.45 -18.58
N THR A 44 3.70 12.75 -18.03
CA THR A 44 4.67 11.95 -18.79
C THR A 44 5.42 12.74 -19.87
N ASN A 45 5.48 14.06 -19.75
CA ASN A 45 6.17 14.96 -20.67
C ASN A 45 7.66 15.05 -20.29
N TYR A 46 8.39 13.93 -20.41
CA TYR A 46 9.77 13.83 -19.92
C TYR A 46 10.73 14.80 -20.58
N ASP A 47 10.58 15.08 -21.87
CA ASP A 47 11.40 16.09 -22.56
C ASP A 47 11.23 17.48 -21.90
N MET A 48 10.00 17.83 -21.54
CA MET A 48 9.71 19.10 -20.85
C MET A 48 10.21 19.09 -19.41
N ALA A 49 10.10 17.95 -18.70
CA ALA A 49 10.65 17.80 -17.35
C ALA A 49 12.17 18.01 -17.36
N VAL A 50 12.88 17.33 -18.27
CA VAL A 50 14.34 17.41 -18.48
C VAL A 50 14.79 18.79 -18.93
N SER A 51 13.98 19.51 -19.71
CA SER A 51 14.31 20.88 -20.12
C SER A 51 14.45 21.86 -18.95
N LEU A 52 13.94 21.53 -17.76
CA LEU A 52 14.07 22.34 -16.54
C LEU A 52 15.35 22.04 -15.75
N LEU A 53 16.01 20.92 -16.07
CA LEU A 53 17.26 20.50 -15.47
C LEU A 53 18.46 21.12 -16.21
N ALA A 54 19.59 21.24 -15.52
CA ALA A 54 20.86 21.52 -16.15
C ALA A 54 21.42 20.26 -16.83
N ASP A 55 22.19 20.41 -17.91
CA ASP A 55 22.83 19.27 -18.61
C ASP A 55 23.74 18.45 -17.69
N SER A 56 24.38 19.11 -16.73
CA SER A 56 25.25 18.51 -15.73
C SER A 56 24.51 17.93 -14.52
N SER A 57 23.18 18.02 -14.49
CA SER A 57 22.40 17.63 -13.32
C SER A 57 22.51 16.14 -12.97
N ARG A 58 22.24 15.86 -11.69
CA ARG A 58 22.32 14.54 -11.09
C ARG A 58 21.12 14.27 -10.19
N SER A 59 20.49 13.12 -10.40
CA SER A 59 19.32 12.68 -9.65
C SER A 59 19.66 11.51 -8.73
N PHE A 60 19.33 11.65 -7.45
CA PHE A 60 19.65 10.74 -6.37
C PHE A 60 18.36 10.18 -5.78
N PHE A 61 17.90 9.05 -6.30
CA PHE A 61 16.65 8.42 -5.90
C PHE A 61 16.92 7.23 -4.99
N ASN A 62 16.62 7.37 -3.69
CA ASN A 62 16.93 6.37 -2.66
C ASN A 62 18.40 5.91 -2.60
N THR A 63 19.33 6.73 -3.09
CA THR A 63 20.77 6.42 -3.13
C THR A 63 21.62 7.68 -2.97
N LYS A 64 22.85 7.51 -2.45
CA LYS A 64 23.91 8.53 -2.50
C LYS A 64 24.95 8.25 -3.59
N ASP A 65 24.96 7.01 -4.08
CA ASP A 65 25.90 6.51 -5.07
C ASP A 65 25.22 6.31 -6.42
N ASN A 66 25.99 6.33 -7.50
CA ASN A 66 25.51 6.09 -8.88
C ASN A 66 24.27 6.94 -9.25
N PRO A 67 24.33 8.28 -9.14
CA PRO A 67 23.22 9.13 -9.53
C PRO A 67 22.89 8.99 -11.01
N ILE A 68 21.60 9.16 -11.33
CA ILE A 68 21.11 9.18 -12.70
C ILE A 68 21.56 10.51 -13.33
N SER A 69 22.15 10.43 -14.52
CA SER A 69 22.51 11.62 -15.28
C SER A 69 21.29 12.20 -15.99
N ASN A 70 21.32 13.49 -16.33
CA ASN A 70 20.24 14.09 -17.12
C ASN A 70 19.97 13.37 -18.46
N LYS A 71 20.98 12.70 -19.02
CA LYS A 71 20.85 11.93 -20.27
C LYS A 71 20.08 10.62 -20.09
N ASP A 72 20.09 10.08 -18.87
CA ASP A 72 19.55 8.75 -18.55
C ASP A 72 18.19 8.82 -17.82
N ILE A 73 17.79 10.00 -17.34
CA ILE A 73 16.58 10.18 -16.52
C ILE A 73 15.29 9.82 -17.26
N ILE A 74 15.21 10.09 -18.57
CA ILE A 74 14.05 9.71 -19.40
C ILE A 74 13.93 8.19 -19.46
N ALA A 75 15.05 7.51 -19.76
CA ALA A 75 15.08 6.05 -19.86
C ALA A 75 14.74 5.39 -18.51
N TYR A 76 15.24 5.96 -17.40
CA TYR A 76 14.88 5.52 -16.06
C TYR A 76 13.37 5.60 -15.79
N HIS A 77 12.73 6.72 -16.12
CA HIS A 77 11.29 6.86 -15.90
C HIS A 77 10.48 5.94 -16.81
N GLN A 78 10.84 5.82 -18.09
CA GLN A 78 10.17 4.92 -19.03
C GLN A 78 10.27 3.45 -18.63
N ALA A 79 11.41 3.02 -18.11
CA ALA A 79 11.58 1.65 -17.60
C ALA A 79 10.65 1.38 -16.40
N ASN A 80 10.47 2.36 -15.52
CA ASN A 80 9.57 2.25 -14.38
C ASN A 80 8.09 2.31 -14.79
N ASP A 81 7.72 3.11 -15.79
CA ASP A 81 6.34 3.24 -16.26
C ASP A 81 5.75 1.91 -16.74
N ALA A 82 6.58 0.98 -17.22
CA ALA A 82 6.13 -0.36 -17.61
C ALA A 82 5.46 -1.14 -16.45
N ASN A 83 5.72 -0.77 -15.20
CA ASN A 83 5.13 -1.40 -14.02
C ASN A 83 3.74 -0.84 -13.67
N TYR A 84 3.29 0.25 -14.30
CA TYR A 84 2.12 1.01 -13.87
C TYR A 84 1.11 1.24 -15.01
N ASN A 85 -0.17 0.99 -14.75
CA ASN A 85 -1.27 1.44 -15.62
C ASN A 85 -1.47 2.96 -15.51
N SER A 86 -1.18 3.54 -14.36
CA SER A 86 -1.21 4.98 -14.10
C SER A 86 -0.28 5.32 -12.94
N ARG A 87 0.27 6.53 -12.94
CA ARG A 87 1.09 7.06 -11.84
C ARG A 87 1.09 8.59 -11.81
N LYS A 88 1.06 9.19 -10.62
CA LYS A 88 1.16 10.64 -10.44
C LYS A 88 1.47 11.03 -8.99
N PHE A 89 1.97 12.24 -8.79
CA PHE A 89 1.80 12.95 -7.52
C PHE A 89 0.37 13.49 -7.42
N LEU A 90 -0.26 13.31 -6.26
CA LEU A 90 -1.59 13.83 -5.95
C LEU A 90 -1.53 15.34 -5.71
N ASP A 91 -2.59 16.07 -6.09
CA ASP A 91 -2.67 17.53 -5.94
C ASP A 91 -3.03 17.98 -4.50
N THR A 92 -3.30 17.02 -3.61
CA THR A 92 -3.61 17.25 -2.19
C THR A 92 -2.36 17.09 -1.34
N ASP A 93 -2.30 17.83 -0.23
CA ASP A 93 -1.25 17.72 0.79
C ASP A 93 0.19 17.87 0.25
N GLN A 94 0.36 18.72 -0.77
CA GLN A 94 1.68 19.08 -1.29
C GLN A 94 2.25 20.28 -0.52
N GLU A 95 3.41 20.09 0.11
CA GLU A 95 4.14 21.18 0.76
C GLU A 95 5.39 21.52 -0.04
N PHE A 96 5.66 22.82 -0.16
CA PHE A 96 6.83 23.37 -0.84
C PHE A 96 7.47 24.45 0.01
N GLU A 97 8.77 24.34 0.22
CA GLU A 97 9.55 25.37 0.90
C GLU A 97 10.86 25.61 0.17
N LYS A 98 11.20 26.88 -0.01
CA LYS A 98 12.53 27.29 -0.48
C LYS A 98 13.38 27.65 0.73
N VAL A 99 14.60 27.12 0.78
CA VAL A 99 15.60 27.46 1.78
C VAL A 99 16.88 27.99 1.14
N VAL A 100 17.52 28.96 1.80
CA VAL A 100 18.87 29.43 1.48
C VAL A 100 19.81 29.04 2.62
N THR A 101 20.78 28.18 2.29
CA THR A 101 21.76 27.66 3.26
C THR A 101 22.79 28.73 3.68
N ASP A 102 23.58 28.45 4.73
CA ASP A 102 24.66 29.35 5.15
C ASP A 102 25.74 29.54 4.07
N LYS A 103 25.80 28.62 3.09
CA LYS A 103 26.72 28.68 1.95
C LYS A 103 26.14 29.46 0.76
N GLY A 104 24.92 29.99 0.89
CA GLY A 104 24.22 30.66 -0.20
C GLY A 104 23.56 29.71 -1.22
N ASP A 105 23.57 28.40 -0.99
CA ASP A 105 22.86 27.46 -1.86
C ASP A 105 21.35 27.59 -1.70
N THR A 106 20.64 27.68 -2.82
CA THR A 106 19.18 27.65 -2.89
C THR A 106 18.68 26.23 -3.11
N TRP A 107 17.77 25.80 -2.22
CA TRP A 107 17.09 24.51 -2.30
C TRP A 107 15.58 24.68 -2.22
N VAL A 108 14.85 23.81 -2.89
CA VAL A 108 13.40 23.64 -2.72
C VAL A 108 13.14 22.25 -2.17
N ASN A 109 12.55 22.17 -0.99
CA ASN A 109 12.12 20.92 -0.38
C ASN A 109 10.63 20.71 -0.64
N THR A 110 10.25 19.45 -0.86
CA THR A 110 8.86 19.06 -1.09
C THR A 110 8.46 17.88 -0.22
N TRP A 111 7.21 17.89 0.20
CA TRP A 111 6.53 16.73 0.78
C TRP A 111 5.31 16.44 -0.10
N LEU A 112 5.28 15.26 -0.69
CA LEU A 112 4.33 14.90 -1.73
C LEU A 112 3.71 13.54 -1.42
N GLN A 113 2.51 13.31 -1.94
CA GLN A 113 1.89 11.98 -2.02
C GLN A 113 1.95 11.49 -3.46
N TRP A 114 2.59 10.35 -3.68
CA TRP A 114 2.62 9.68 -4.97
C TRP A 114 1.65 8.50 -4.99
N GLN A 115 0.93 8.33 -6.09
CA GLN A 115 -0.03 7.24 -6.28
C GLN A 115 0.24 6.55 -7.62
N ALA A 116 0.10 5.23 -7.64
CA ALA A 116 0.05 4.47 -8.89
C ALA A 116 -0.92 3.31 -8.83
N THR A 117 -1.35 2.86 -10.01
CA THR A 117 -2.05 1.59 -10.22
C THR A 117 -1.06 0.63 -10.88
N LEU A 118 -0.73 -0.49 -10.23
CA LEU A 118 0.17 -1.51 -10.79
C LEU A 118 -0.43 -2.13 -12.06
N ALA A 119 0.38 -2.26 -13.10
CA ALA A 119 0.01 -2.94 -14.35
C ALA A 119 -0.23 -4.45 -14.12
N ALA A 120 0.48 -5.02 -13.14
CA ALA A 120 0.51 -6.45 -12.88
C ALA A 120 -0.80 -7.01 -12.31
N ASN A 121 -1.44 -6.29 -11.38
CA ASN A 121 -2.63 -6.75 -10.66
C ASN A 121 -3.69 -5.66 -10.42
N GLY A 122 -3.47 -4.43 -10.91
CA GLY A 122 -4.40 -3.32 -10.72
C GLY A 122 -4.41 -2.73 -9.30
N LYS A 123 -3.54 -3.18 -8.39
CA LYS A 123 -3.47 -2.64 -7.03
C LYS A 123 -3.10 -1.15 -7.06
N VAL A 124 -3.81 -0.35 -6.27
CA VAL A 124 -3.52 1.07 -6.08
C VAL A 124 -2.62 1.22 -4.86
N ILE A 125 -1.47 1.87 -5.05
CA ILE A 125 -0.46 2.10 -4.00
C ILE A 125 -0.32 3.61 -3.82
N ASN A 126 -0.30 4.06 -2.56
CA ASN A 126 -0.01 5.44 -2.18
C ASN A 126 1.27 5.47 -1.35
N MET A 127 2.16 6.40 -1.67
CA MET A 127 3.49 6.46 -1.09
C MET A 127 3.86 7.92 -0.79
N PRO A 128 4.18 8.26 0.47
CA PRO A 128 4.78 9.52 0.80
C PRO A 128 6.16 9.66 0.14
N VAL A 129 6.45 10.83 -0.41
CA VAL A 129 7.72 11.14 -1.06
C VAL A 129 8.25 12.47 -0.56
N HIS A 130 9.50 12.46 -0.11
CA HIS A 130 10.25 13.70 0.11
C HIS A 130 11.20 13.92 -1.05
N MET A 131 11.21 15.12 -1.62
CA MET A 131 12.24 15.51 -2.59
C MET A 131 12.89 16.83 -2.20
N THR A 132 14.15 17.00 -2.59
CA THR A 132 14.84 18.28 -2.47
C THR A 132 15.64 18.59 -3.74
N PHE A 133 15.51 19.82 -4.21
CA PHE A 133 16.03 20.28 -5.49
C PHE A 133 16.98 21.45 -5.28
N LYS A 134 18.24 21.30 -5.70
CA LYS A 134 19.20 22.41 -5.74
C LYS A 134 18.99 23.19 -7.03
N ILE A 135 18.89 24.52 -6.91
CA ILE A 135 18.63 25.40 -8.04
C ILE A 135 19.77 26.39 -8.20
N ILE A 136 20.28 26.51 -9.44
CA ILE A 136 21.28 27.48 -9.85
C ILE A 136 20.83 28.06 -11.19
N ASP A 137 20.84 29.39 -11.31
CA ASP A 137 20.49 30.11 -12.56
C ASP A 137 19.15 29.67 -13.19
N GLY A 138 18.14 29.43 -12.35
CA GLY A 138 16.81 29.02 -12.79
C GLY A 138 16.72 27.59 -13.33
N LYS A 139 17.73 26.76 -13.09
CA LYS A 139 17.77 25.33 -13.46
C LYS A 139 17.92 24.44 -12.23
N ILE A 140 17.29 23.27 -12.29
CA ILE A 140 17.52 22.21 -11.31
C ILE A 140 18.88 21.57 -11.64
N VAL A 141 19.85 21.69 -10.73
CA VAL A 141 21.19 21.11 -10.91
C VAL A 141 21.37 19.81 -10.14
N GLN A 142 20.53 19.56 -9.15
CA GLN A 142 20.60 18.35 -8.33
C GLN A 142 19.23 18.07 -7.75
N GLU A 143 18.83 16.81 -7.74
CA GLU A 143 17.60 16.37 -7.10
C GLU A 143 17.86 15.14 -6.25
N HIS A 144 17.25 15.12 -5.07
CA HIS A 144 17.27 13.99 -4.15
C HIS A 144 15.84 13.60 -3.88
N GLY A 145 15.53 12.32 -3.98
CA GLY A 145 14.20 11.78 -3.70
C GLY A 145 14.29 10.60 -2.76
N TYR A 146 13.41 10.59 -1.75
CA TYR A 146 13.34 9.58 -0.72
C TYR A 146 11.91 9.08 -0.56
N TRP A 147 11.74 7.76 -0.63
CA TRP A 147 10.45 7.06 -0.50
C TRP A 147 10.68 5.60 -0.15
N ASP A 148 9.64 4.90 0.31
CA ASP A 148 9.70 3.46 0.59
C ASP A 148 9.06 2.65 -0.55
N PRO A 149 9.86 2.01 -1.45
CA PRO A 149 9.32 1.23 -2.56
C PRO A 149 8.90 -0.19 -2.17
N THR A 150 8.99 -0.57 -0.89
CA THR A 150 8.86 -1.98 -0.45
C THR A 150 7.54 -2.60 -0.89
N GLU A 151 6.41 -1.88 -0.77
CA GLU A 151 5.12 -2.42 -1.20
C GLU A 151 5.10 -2.76 -2.68
N ILE A 152 5.62 -1.87 -3.55
CA ILE A 152 5.69 -2.11 -4.99
C ILE A 152 6.56 -3.34 -5.28
N VAL A 153 7.74 -3.43 -4.64
CA VAL A 153 8.68 -4.54 -4.85
C VAL A 153 8.05 -5.87 -4.43
N LEU A 154 7.41 -5.93 -3.26
CA LEU A 154 6.76 -7.14 -2.77
C LEU A 154 5.60 -7.58 -3.68
N GLU A 155 4.81 -6.64 -4.19
CA GLU A 155 3.72 -6.95 -5.13
C GLU A 155 4.24 -7.50 -6.46
N LEU A 156 5.28 -6.89 -7.02
CA LEU A 156 5.91 -7.39 -8.25
C LEU A 156 6.51 -8.78 -8.04
N GLN A 157 7.19 -9.00 -6.91
CA GLN A 157 7.73 -10.32 -6.54
C GLN A 157 6.63 -11.37 -6.36
N ALA A 158 5.51 -11.01 -5.73
CA ALA A 158 4.37 -11.92 -5.57
C ALA A 158 3.79 -12.33 -6.92
N VAL A 159 3.65 -11.39 -7.85
CA VAL A 159 3.18 -11.68 -9.21
C VAL A 159 4.17 -12.55 -9.98
N GLU A 160 5.47 -12.30 -9.87
CA GLU A 160 6.50 -13.14 -10.48
C GLU A 160 6.51 -14.55 -9.90
N ALA A 161 6.41 -14.68 -8.58
CA ALA A 161 6.29 -15.96 -7.90
C ALA A 161 5.05 -16.73 -8.38
N GLU A 162 3.89 -16.07 -8.49
CA GLU A 162 2.66 -16.69 -8.98
C GLU A 162 2.79 -17.16 -10.43
N LYS A 163 3.45 -16.38 -11.30
CA LYS A 163 3.75 -16.80 -12.68
C LYS A 163 4.65 -18.03 -12.71
N ALA A 164 5.63 -18.11 -11.81
CA ALA A 164 6.59 -19.20 -11.69
C ALA A 164 6.02 -20.48 -11.06
N MET A 165 4.83 -20.43 -10.44
CA MET A 165 4.17 -21.61 -9.87
C MET A 165 3.94 -22.70 -10.93
N SER A 166 4.17 -23.95 -10.51
CA SER A 166 3.83 -25.14 -11.28
C SER A 166 2.31 -25.24 -11.53
N ALA A 167 1.91 -26.10 -12.47
CA ALA A 167 0.50 -26.35 -12.75
C ALA A 167 -0.24 -26.87 -11.51
N ASP A 168 0.39 -27.74 -10.73
CA ASP A 168 -0.18 -28.29 -9.50
C ASP A 168 -0.36 -27.20 -8.44
N GLU A 169 0.66 -26.37 -8.20
CA GLU A 169 0.55 -25.26 -7.26
C GLU A 169 -0.55 -24.26 -7.67
N LYS A 170 -0.68 -23.95 -8.97
CA LYS A 170 -1.76 -23.10 -9.49
C LYS A 170 -3.13 -23.72 -9.27
N LEU A 171 -3.25 -25.03 -9.43
CA LEU A 171 -4.48 -25.78 -9.16
C LEU A 171 -4.86 -25.69 -7.67
N LEU A 172 -3.90 -25.86 -6.76
CA LEU A 172 -4.14 -25.73 -5.32
C LEU A 172 -4.53 -24.32 -4.90
N LYS A 173 -3.84 -23.30 -5.43
CA LYS A 173 -4.17 -21.90 -5.18
C LYS A 173 -5.58 -21.57 -5.68
N LYS A 174 -5.94 -22.04 -6.88
CA LYS A 174 -7.30 -21.91 -7.40
C LYS A 174 -8.32 -22.58 -6.47
N GLY A 175 -8.02 -23.77 -5.93
CA GLY A 175 -8.88 -24.45 -4.96
C GLY A 175 -9.15 -23.61 -3.71
N ILE A 176 -8.11 -22.98 -3.14
CA ILE A 176 -8.27 -22.03 -2.02
C ILE A 176 -9.09 -20.80 -2.43
N ASP A 177 -8.84 -20.22 -3.59
CA ASP A 177 -9.58 -19.05 -4.07
C ASP A 177 -11.07 -19.37 -4.28
N ASP A 178 -11.38 -20.56 -4.82
CA ASP A 178 -12.75 -21.03 -4.98
C ASP A 178 -13.44 -21.21 -3.63
N ILE A 179 -12.74 -21.73 -2.61
CA ILE A 179 -13.26 -21.87 -1.23
C ILE A 179 -13.53 -20.50 -0.61
N VAL A 180 -12.58 -19.56 -0.70
CA VAL A 180 -12.74 -18.19 -0.15
C VAL A 180 -13.88 -17.46 -0.86
N LYS A 181 -14.00 -17.63 -2.17
CA LYS A 181 -15.10 -17.07 -2.97
C LYS A 181 -16.44 -17.68 -2.56
N ALA A 182 -16.53 -19.00 -2.41
CA ALA A 182 -17.74 -19.70 -1.99
C ALA A 182 -18.19 -19.26 -0.60
N TRP A 183 -17.24 -19.07 0.33
CA TRP A 183 -17.52 -18.45 1.62
C TRP A 183 -18.16 -17.08 1.47
N ASN A 184 -17.48 -16.13 0.81
CA ASN A 184 -17.98 -14.76 0.70
C ASN A 184 -19.29 -14.61 -0.10
N ALA A 185 -19.61 -15.60 -0.95
CA ALA A 185 -20.88 -15.65 -1.69
C ALA A 185 -22.00 -16.40 -0.94
N ASN A 186 -21.69 -17.02 0.21
CA ASN A 186 -22.54 -18.03 0.87
C ASN A 186 -23.03 -19.11 -0.13
N ASP A 187 -22.15 -19.55 -1.02
CA ASP A 187 -22.48 -20.51 -2.08
C ASP A 187 -22.07 -21.92 -1.66
N GLN A 188 -23.01 -22.65 -1.06
CA GLN A 188 -22.77 -24.02 -0.62
C GLN A 188 -22.58 -24.99 -1.79
N VAL A 189 -23.09 -24.70 -2.98
CA VAL A 189 -22.91 -25.56 -4.16
C VAL A 189 -21.47 -25.44 -4.63
N ALA A 190 -20.96 -24.22 -4.74
CA ALA A 190 -19.55 -23.96 -5.07
C ALA A 190 -18.62 -24.52 -3.98
N MET A 191 -18.96 -24.34 -2.69
CA MET A 191 -18.17 -24.89 -1.59
C MET A 191 -18.02 -26.41 -1.69
N LYS A 192 -19.14 -27.13 -1.89
CA LYS A 192 -19.12 -28.59 -2.03
C LYS A 192 -18.36 -29.03 -3.28
N ALA A 193 -18.46 -28.28 -4.38
CA ALA A 193 -17.73 -28.60 -5.61
C ALA A 193 -16.21 -28.49 -5.45
N ALA A 194 -15.73 -27.59 -4.58
CA ALA A 194 -14.31 -27.39 -4.26
C ALA A 194 -13.74 -28.45 -3.28
N MET A 195 -14.58 -29.35 -2.75
CA MET A 195 -14.21 -30.33 -1.75
C MET A 195 -14.46 -31.76 -2.25
N THR A 196 -13.74 -32.72 -1.67
CA THR A 196 -14.12 -34.13 -1.79
C THR A 196 -15.34 -34.41 -0.91
N ASP A 197 -16.18 -35.36 -1.30
CA ASP A 197 -17.39 -35.71 -0.53
C ASP A 197 -17.07 -36.16 0.90
N ASN A 198 -15.91 -36.80 1.11
CA ASN A 198 -15.42 -37.28 2.40
C ASN A 198 -14.42 -36.33 3.08
N LEU A 199 -14.49 -35.02 2.78
CA LEU A 199 -13.68 -34.00 3.47
C LEU A 199 -13.80 -34.16 4.99
N VAL A 200 -12.66 -34.12 5.69
CA VAL A 200 -12.64 -33.99 7.15
C VAL A 200 -12.20 -32.59 7.54
N ARG A 201 -13.01 -31.89 8.33
CA ARG A 201 -12.62 -30.64 9.00
C ARG A 201 -12.41 -30.86 10.49
N THR A 202 -11.29 -30.39 11.00
CA THR A 202 -11.08 -30.19 12.44
C THR A 202 -11.00 -28.71 12.80
N GLU A 203 -11.40 -28.39 14.02
CA GLU A 203 -11.26 -27.08 14.64
C GLU A 203 -10.64 -27.25 16.02
N ASN A 204 -9.46 -26.67 16.24
CA ASN A 204 -8.73 -26.77 17.51
C ASN A 204 -8.62 -28.23 18.02
N GLY A 205 -8.46 -29.18 17.08
CA GLY A 205 -8.38 -30.62 17.36
C GLY A 205 -9.71 -31.39 17.41
N ASN A 206 -10.85 -30.71 17.40
CA ASN A 206 -12.18 -31.35 17.41
C ASN A 206 -12.69 -31.57 15.98
N VAL A 207 -13.31 -32.72 15.70
CA VAL A 207 -13.91 -32.99 14.38
C VAL A 207 -15.25 -32.26 14.25
N ILE A 208 -15.37 -31.39 13.24
CA ILE A 208 -16.56 -30.56 12.98
C ILE A 208 -17.38 -31.07 11.79
N ALA A 209 -16.69 -31.60 10.78
CA ALA A 209 -17.32 -32.19 9.60
C ALA A 209 -16.53 -33.41 9.12
N LYS A 210 -17.24 -34.42 8.64
CA LYS A 210 -16.72 -35.63 7.98
C LYS A 210 -17.20 -35.76 6.53
N SER A 211 -17.88 -34.74 6.02
CA SER A 211 -18.26 -34.64 4.62
C SER A 211 -18.38 -33.18 4.18
N SER A 212 -18.39 -32.95 2.86
CA SER A 212 -18.68 -31.63 2.27
C SER A 212 -20.09 -31.14 2.62
N SER A 213 -21.04 -32.05 2.84
CA SER A 213 -22.40 -31.70 3.26
C SER A 213 -22.47 -31.28 4.72
N GLU A 214 -21.78 -31.99 5.61
CA GLU A 214 -21.64 -31.57 7.01
C GLU A 214 -20.87 -30.25 7.13
N TYR A 215 -19.88 -30.01 6.28
CA TYR A 215 -19.18 -28.72 6.26
C TYR A 215 -20.15 -27.57 5.98
N ALA A 216 -21.02 -27.72 4.98
CA ALA A 216 -22.02 -26.70 4.68
C ALA A 216 -23.00 -26.48 5.84
N SER A 217 -23.58 -27.56 6.40
CA SER A 217 -24.62 -27.44 7.44
C SER A 217 -24.08 -27.05 8.82
N ASN A 218 -22.91 -27.55 9.19
CA ASN A 218 -22.37 -27.38 10.54
C ASN A 218 -21.50 -26.12 10.66
N LEU A 219 -21.14 -25.49 9.54
CA LEU A 219 -20.24 -24.36 9.51
C LEU A 219 -20.84 -23.18 8.75
N MET A 220 -21.07 -23.33 7.43
CA MET A 220 -21.56 -22.21 6.63
C MET A 220 -22.93 -21.72 7.11
N ASP A 221 -23.89 -22.63 7.28
CA ASP A 221 -25.23 -22.26 7.78
C ASP A 221 -25.16 -21.61 9.16
N VAL A 222 -24.32 -22.13 10.06
CA VAL A 222 -24.17 -21.59 11.42
C VAL A 222 -23.62 -20.17 11.39
N PHE A 223 -22.55 -19.92 10.63
CA PHE A 223 -21.96 -18.58 10.54
C PHE A 223 -22.86 -17.60 9.78
N PHE A 224 -23.47 -17.98 8.67
CA PHE A 224 -24.36 -17.07 7.93
C PHE A 224 -25.71 -16.85 8.59
N THR A 225 -26.20 -17.78 9.41
CA THR A 225 -27.37 -17.56 10.28
C THR A 225 -27.03 -16.55 11.37
N GLY A 226 -25.86 -16.67 12.01
CA GLY A 226 -25.44 -15.75 13.06
C GLY A 226 -25.01 -14.38 12.56
N PHE A 227 -24.32 -14.34 11.42
CA PHE A 227 -23.65 -13.20 10.81
C PHE A 227 -24.02 -13.13 9.31
N PRO A 228 -25.19 -12.58 8.96
CA PRO A 228 -25.60 -12.45 7.55
C PRO A 228 -24.62 -11.65 6.66
N ASP A 229 -23.77 -10.82 7.26
CA ASP A 229 -22.71 -10.03 6.63
C ASP A 229 -21.31 -10.66 6.77
N PHE A 230 -21.23 -11.97 7.07
CA PHE A 230 -19.97 -12.69 7.26
C PHE A 230 -19.06 -12.59 6.03
N LYS A 231 -17.78 -12.27 6.27
CA LYS A 231 -16.75 -12.18 5.24
C LYS A 231 -15.49 -12.90 5.67
N VAL A 232 -14.79 -13.47 4.70
CA VAL A 232 -13.51 -14.15 4.85
C VAL A 232 -12.48 -13.48 3.97
N SER A 233 -11.35 -13.08 4.55
CA SER A 233 -10.18 -12.58 3.84
C SER A 233 -9.06 -13.60 3.93
N LEU A 234 -8.41 -13.87 2.80
CA LEU A 234 -7.17 -14.64 2.75
C LEU A 234 -6.00 -13.67 2.97
N ASP A 235 -5.32 -13.79 4.10
CA ASP A 235 -4.26 -12.85 4.47
C ASP A 235 -2.91 -13.28 3.91
N ASN A 236 -2.64 -14.59 3.95
CA ASN A 236 -1.42 -15.18 3.41
C ASN A 236 -1.65 -16.66 3.08
N TYR A 237 -0.80 -17.23 2.23
CA TYR A 237 -0.79 -18.66 1.95
C TYR A 237 0.62 -19.19 1.68
N GLN A 238 0.82 -20.48 1.92
CA GLN A 238 2.03 -21.20 1.56
C GLN A 238 1.67 -22.61 1.08
N ILE A 239 2.15 -22.95 -0.11
CA ILE A 239 1.95 -24.29 -0.70
C ILE A 239 3.13 -25.19 -0.34
N MET A 240 2.83 -26.40 0.11
CA MET A 240 3.80 -27.41 0.56
C MET A 240 3.37 -28.79 0.04
N GLY A 241 3.82 -29.14 -1.17
CA GLY A 241 3.33 -30.35 -1.85
C GLY A 241 1.83 -30.24 -2.12
N ASN A 242 1.04 -31.24 -1.68
CA ASN A 242 -0.41 -31.24 -1.82
C ASN A 242 -1.16 -30.51 -0.69
N LYS A 243 -0.45 -29.73 0.13
CA LYS A 243 -1.03 -29.00 1.25
C LYS A 243 -0.88 -27.50 1.06
N VAL A 244 -1.84 -26.75 1.59
CA VAL A 244 -1.79 -25.29 1.62
C VAL A 244 -2.05 -24.82 3.05
N LEU A 245 -1.06 -24.17 3.65
CA LEU A 245 -1.25 -23.41 4.88
C LEU A 245 -1.80 -22.04 4.51
N ILE A 246 -2.88 -21.62 5.14
CA ILE A 246 -3.44 -20.28 4.96
C ILE A 246 -3.59 -19.56 6.29
N ASN A 247 -3.39 -18.25 6.26
CA ASN A 247 -3.85 -17.32 7.29
C ASN A 247 -5.09 -16.61 6.77
N TRP A 248 -6.08 -16.45 7.64
CA TRP A 248 -7.34 -15.82 7.27
C TRP A 248 -7.89 -14.94 8.38
N THR A 249 -8.67 -13.97 7.95
CA THR A 249 -9.43 -13.07 8.83
C THR A 249 -10.90 -13.18 8.49
N CYS A 250 -11.72 -13.46 9.50
CA CYS A 250 -13.18 -13.48 9.40
C CYS A 250 -13.78 -12.27 10.11
N THR A 251 -14.76 -11.63 9.48
CA THR A 251 -15.50 -10.49 10.05
C THR A 251 -17.00 -10.68 9.89
N GLY A 252 -17.80 -10.09 10.78
CA GLY A 252 -19.25 -10.04 10.65
C GLY A 252 -19.91 -9.34 11.84
N THR A 253 -21.20 -9.12 11.75
CA THR A 253 -22.04 -8.54 12.82
C THR A 253 -23.12 -9.53 13.23
N ASN A 254 -23.17 -9.89 14.52
CA ASN A 254 -24.11 -10.89 14.99
C ASN A 254 -25.56 -10.33 15.07
N THR A 255 -26.24 -10.33 13.93
CA THR A 255 -27.62 -9.84 13.76
C THR A 255 -28.65 -10.95 13.62
N GLY A 256 -28.20 -12.21 13.51
CA GLY A 256 -29.07 -13.38 13.57
C GLY A 256 -28.76 -14.26 14.79
N ASP A 257 -29.35 -15.46 14.81
CA ASP A 257 -29.15 -16.38 15.93
C ASP A 257 -27.77 -17.06 15.83
N PHE A 258 -26.95 -16.87 16.86
CA PHE A 258 -25.68 -17.56 16.98
C PHE A 258 -25.58 -18.17 18.37
N GLN A 259 -25.79 -19.49 18.46
CA GLN A 259 -25.86 -20.20 19.74
C GLN A 259 -26.97 -19.67 20.68
N GLY A 260 -28.14 -19.36 20.13
CA GLY A 260 -29.31 -18.95 20.91
C GLY A 260 -29.35 -17.48 21.32
N LYS A 261 -28.47 -16.62 20.75
CA LYS A 261 -28.47 -15.18 21.01
C LYS A 261 -28.19 -14.36 19.75
N THR A 262 -28.68 -13.12 19.79
CA THR A 262 -28.39 -12.06 18.84
C THR A 262 -27.88 -10.84 19.61
N THR A 263 -26.61 -10.53 19.45
CA THR A 263 -25.90 -9.54 20.29
C THR A 263 -25.75 -8.18 19.63
N ASN A 264 -25.95 -8.10 18.31
CA ASN A 264 -25.68 -6.92 17.47
C ASN A 264 -24.24 -6.41 17.56
N LYS A 265 -23.30 -7.26 17.99
CA LYS A 265 -21.89 -6.90 18.11
C LYS A 265 -21.09 -7.33 16.87
N PRO A 266 -20.13 -6.51 16.41
CA PRO A 266 -19.19 -6.91 15.39
C PRO A 266 -18.15 -7.87 15.95
N ILE A 267 -17.61 -8.74 15.09
CA ILE A 267 -16.49 -9.60 15.38
C ILE A 267 -15.38 -9.39 14.34
N THR A 268 -14.13 -9.54 14.79
CA THR A 268 -12.97 -9.82 13.94
C THR A 268 -12.24 -11.00 14.55
N THR A 269 -12.08 -12.08 13.80
CA THR A 269 -11.39 -13.30 14.25
C THR A 269 -10.31 -13.66 13.25
N HIS A 270 -9.12 -13.90 13.75
CA HIS A 270 -7.98 -14.35 12.95
C HIS A 270 -7.73 -15.83 13.20
N GLY A 271 -7.30 -16.52 12.16
CA GLY A 271 -6.96 -17.92 12.25
C GLY A 271 -5.96 -18.37 11.21
N MET A 272 -5.64 -19.66 11.29
CA MET A 272 -4.91 -20.37 10.26
C MET A 272 -5.59 -21.71 9.98
N SER A 273 -5.47 -22.21 8.76
CA SER A 273 -5.83 -23.59 8.47
C SER A 273 -4.85 -24.26 7.54
N LEU A 274 -4.63 -25.55 7.80
CA LEU A 274 -3.88 -26.43 6.91
C LEU A 274 -4.88 -27.20 6.06
N TRP A 275 -4.90 -26.91 4.78
CA TRP A 275 -5.71 -27.62 3.78
C TRP A 275 -4.88 -28.71 3.12
N THR A 276 -5.47 -29.89 2.92
CA THR A 276 -4.90 -30.96 2.10
C THR A 276 -5.80 -31.16 0.89
N PHE A 277 -5.19 -31.30 -0.28
CA PHE A 277 -5.87 -31.44 -1.57
C PHE A 277 -5.56 -32.79 -2.22
N ASP A 278 -6.52 -33.27 -3.01
CA ASP A 278 -6.34 -34.40 -3.91
C ASP A 278 -5.68 -33.97 -5.24
N GLU A 279 -5.45 -34.95 -6.13
CA GLU A 279 -4.85 -34.73 -7.45
C GLU A 279 -5.71 -33.87 -8.40
N ASN A 280 -6.99 -33.68 -8.10
CA ASN A 280 -7.91 -32.86 -8.88
C ASN A 280 -8.06 -31.44 -8.32
N GLY A 281 -7.29 -31.09 -7.28
CA GLY A 281 -7.38 -29.79 -6.62
C GLY A 281 -8.61 -29.63 -5.73
N LYS A 282 -9.24 -30.73 -5.30
CA LYS A 282 -10.34 -30.70 -4.33
C LYS A 282 -9.82 -30.87 -2.92
N ALA A 283 -10.33 -30.06 -1.99
CA ALA A 283 -9.97 -30.15 -0.59
C ALA A 283 -10.49 -31.46 0.02
N SER A 284 -9.58 -32.26 0.58
CA SER A 284 -9.89 -33.52 1.27
C SER A 284 -9.78 -33.42 2.78
N ARG A 285 -9.09 -32.40 3.29
CA ARG A 285 -8.99 -32.12 4.72
C ARG A 285 -8.73 -30.66 5.00
N GLU A 286 -9.27 -30.19 6.11
CA GLU A 286 -8.91 -28.92 6.73
C GLU A 286 -8.65 -29.12 8.22
N ASP A 287 -7.53 -28.61 8.72
CA ASP A 287 -7.27 -28.48 10.16
C ASP A 287 -7.19 -26.99 10.51
N ALA A 288 -8.24 -26.44 11.11
CA ALA A 288 -8.36 -25.02 11.45
C ALA A 288 -8.02 -24.73 12.91
N TYR A 289 -7.31 -23.63 13.13
CA TYR A 289 -6.89 -23.14 14.44
C TYR A 289 -7.19 -21.64 14.55
N TYR A 290 -7.97 -21.28 15.56
CA TYR A 290 -8.30 -19.89 15.86
C TYR A 290 -8.82 -19.75 17.28
N ASP A 291 -8.78 -18.52 17.80
CA ASP A 291 -9.11 -18.23 19.19
C ASP A 291 -10.63 -18.06 19.40
N ASN A 292 -11.28 -19.16 19.76
CA ASN A 292 -12.70 -19.17 20.14
C ASN A 292 -13.00 -18.29 21.38
N LEU A 293 -12.04 -18.14 22.30
CA LEU A 293 -12.24 -17.31 23.49
C LEU A 293 -12.38 -15.83 23.10
N THR A 294 -11.47 -15.34 22.26
CA THR A 294 -11.54 -13.96 21.74
C THR A 294 -12.83 -13.70 20.94
N LEU A 295 -13.31 -14.68 20.16
CA LEU A 295 -14.61 -14.57 19.48
C LEU A 295 -15.77 -14.43 20.48
N PHE A 296 -15.84 -15.30 21.49
CA PHE A 296 -16.92 -15.29 22.46
C PHE A 296 -16.89 -14.09 23.42
N GLN A 297 -15.70 -13.55 23.72
CA GLN A 297 -15.55 -12.29 24.46
C GLN A 297 -16.14 -11.12 23.68
N GLN A 298 -15.84 -11.00 22.38
CA GLN A 298 -16.41 -9.97 21.51
C GLN A 298 -17.95 -10.02 21.51
N LEU A 299 -18.54 -11.21 21.51
CA LEU A 299 -19.99 -11.40 21.59
C LEU A 299 -20.57 -11.17 22.99
N GLY A 300 -19.73 -11.02 24.02
CA GLY A 300 -20.15 -10.88 25.42
C GLY A 300 -20.69 -12.18 26.04
N TYR A 301 -20.29 -13.34 25.52
CA TYR A 301 -20.61 -14.64 26.14
C TYR A 301 -19.68 -14.95 27.32
N MET A 302 -18.52 -14.31 27.34
CA MET A 302 -17.51 -14.42 28.40
C MET A 302 -16.97 -13.02 28.75
N PRO A 303 -16.48 -12.81 29.99
CA PRO A 303 -15.85 -11.56 30.39
C PRO A 303 -14.52 -11.34 29.65
N GLU A 304 -14.17 -10.07 29.44
CA GLU A 304 -12.84 -9.65 28.99
C GLU A 304 -11.80 -10.01 30.07
N ILE A 305 -10.60 -10.42 29.65
CA ILE A 305 -9.47 -10.76 30.52
C ILE A 305 -8.56 -9.54 30.69
#